data_AF-A0A6J2YLD9-F1
#
_entry.id   AF-A0A6J2YLD9-F1
#
_cell.length_a   1.000
_cell.length_b   1.000
_cell.length_c   1.000
_cell.angle_alpha   90.00
_cell.angle_beta   90.00
_cell.angle_gamma   90.00
#
_symmetry.space_group_name_H-M   'P 1'
#
loop_
_entity.id
_entity.type
_entity.pdbx_description
1 polymer ?
#
loop_
_entity_poly.entity_id
_entity_poly.type
_entity_poly.pdbx_seq_one_letter_code
_entity_poly.pdbx_strand_id
1 'polypeptide(L)'
;MDNSTEDVKENSDSKDIEVDDPYAYLKRGDFSSENFKIEIKNLPKYYGISEFKKLLNDKLKLNSNKIKVPKRNSPYAFVCFRNDEDRKNAIDIISQHKWKGKQLQATYAKASADPLVKKRHEESDEHRSSKKQKNNDLPQEERIKMSTIPLENVEYEQQLKIKEEEIKSVLKKLGNDLAYHNIELKKWIETQKEKYDGLPCELLNIRYSEQYDGYRNKCEFTIGIDQETNLPTVGFRIGAYVNGVVGVAPIGHLRHIPDSMKKAVEVFQTFVRSSQLKVFNPEFHTGHFRQLCVRCAPDQLMVIVGIHPQDLEKEKISDFQKELIQFFTEGAGKEAKITSLYYQEIVKKNPGESASPATLLWGDKYIYETILGLKFRISPEAFFQINTKAAEILYESAIELAEPSENSTMLDVCCGTGTIGLCFAKKCGQILGLEIVPEAIVDAKENAITNEITNSDFFAGKAEEILGTVCYKATNEDVFAVVDPPRAGLHQKAILQLRKINKINRLIYISCNPNLASKNFLDLGRPMSKTLQGECFVPVKAVAVDLFPHTKHCELVICFKRWDLINTGETK
;
A
#
# COMPACT_ATOMS: atom_id res chain seq x y z
N MET A 1 -28.05 49.98 -49.64
CA MET A 1 -27.56 48.70 -50.16
C MET A 1 -26.40 48.32 -49.26
N ASP A 2 -26.74 47.70 -48.14
CA ASP A 2 -25.80 47.25 -47.12
C ASP A 2 -25.22 45.90 -47.55
N ASN A 3 -23.90 45.79 -47.52
CA ASN A 3 -23.18 44.52 -47.69
C ASN A 3 -22.91 43.93 -46.30
N SER A 4 -23.62 42.83 -46.03
CA SER A 4 -23.46 41.96 -44.87
C SER A 4 -22.20 41.09 -44.99
N THR A 5 -21.27 41.25 -44.05
CA THR A 5 -20.22 40.28 -43.72
C THR A 5 -20.82 39.16 -42.86
N GLU A 6 -20.68 37.92 -43.32
CA GLU A 6 -21.01 36.70 -42.58
C GLU A 6 -19.90 36.41 -41.55
N ASP A 7 -20.22 36.58 -40.26
CA ASP A 7 -19.42 36.08 -39.15
C ASP A 7 -19.68 34.57 -38.96
N VAL A 8 -18.65 33.77 -39.21
CA VAL A 8 -18.61 32.35 -38.87
C VAL A 8 -18.41 32.23 -37.36
N LYS A 9 -19.48 31.91 -36.64
CA LYS A 9 -19.41 31.49 -35.23
C LYS A 9 -18.76 30.11 -35.12
N GLU A 10 -17.54 30.06 -34.61
CA GLU A 10 -16.95 28.84 -34.05
C GLU A 10 -17.76 28.39 -32.82
N ASN A 11 -18.38 27.22 -32.92
CA ASN A 11 -19.04 26.54 -31.80
C ASN A 11 -17.99 25.94 -30.86
N SER A 12 -17.61 26.68 -29.82
CA SER A 12 -16.90 26.14 -28.66
C SER A 12 -17.92 25.62 -27.63
N ASP A 13 -18.43 24.40 -27.82
CA ASP A 13 -19.24 23.70 -26.81
C ASP A 13 -18.32 23.07 -25.74
N SER A 14 -17.61 23.90 -24.98
CA SER A 14 -17.10 23.49 -23.67
C SER A 14 -18.26 23.60 -22.69
N LYS A 15 -18.98 22.49 -22.44
CA LYS A 15 -19.98 22.43 -21.37
C LYS A 15 -19.32 22.83 -20.05
N ASP A 16 -19.67 24.00 -19.53
CA ASP A 16 -19.34 24.42 -18.18
C ASP A 16 -19.86 23.35 -17.21
N ILE A 17 -18.93 22.55 -16.68
CA ILE A 17 -19.23 21.61 -15.61
C ILE A 17 -19.38 22.46 -14.35
N GLU A 18 -20.61 22.66 -13.88
CA GLU A 18 -20.89 23.37 -12.63
C GLU A 18 -20.02 22.80 -11.50
N VAL A 19 -19.17 23.67 -10.93
CA VAL A 19 -18.15 23.38 -9.91
C VAL A 19 -18.74 22.77 -8.64
N ASP A 20 -20.07 22.88 -8.46
CA ASP A 20 -20.78 22.49 -7.24
C ASP A 20 -21.81 21.37 -7.44
N ASP A 21 -21.89 20.75 -8.63
CA ASP A 21 -22.74 19.58 -8.88
C ASP A 21 -22.07 18.29 -8.32
N PRO A 22 -22.63 17.65 -7.27
CA PRO A 22 -22.07 16.43 -6.69
C PRO A 22 -22.08 15.23 -7.66
N TYR A 23 -22.69 15.36 -8.83
CA TYR A 23 -22.73 14.35 -9.89
C TYR A 23 -21.97 14.76 -11.14
N ALA A 24 -21.27 15.91 -11.13
CA ALA A 24 -20.45 16.39 -12.23
C ALA A 24 -19.47 15.33 -12.77
N TYR A 25 -18.97 14.45 -11.89
CA TYR A 25 -18.06 13.35 -12.26
C TYR A 25 -18.64 12.29 -13.19
N LEU A 26 -19.96 12.20 -13.30
CA LEU A 26 -20.66 11.27 -14.19
C LEU A 26 -20.68 11.73 -15.64
N LYS A 27 -20.54 13.04 -15.88
CA LYS A 27 -20.63 13.70 -17.18
C LYS A 27 -19.26 13.84 -17.86
N ARG A 28 -18.19 13.31 -17.26
CA ARG A 28 -16.81 13.41 -17.75
C ARG A 28 -16.50 12.36 -18.82
N GLY A 29 -15.49 12.60 -19.66
CA GLY A 29 -15.01 11.64 -20.67
C GLY A 29 -14.39 10.36 -20.09
N ASP A 30 -14.01 10.39 -18.80
CA ASP A 30 -13.51 9.23 -18.07
C ASP A 30 -14.63 8.25 -17.68
N PHE A 31 -14.35 6.95 -17.82
CA PHE A 31 -15.28 5.90 -17.39
C PHE A 31 -15.58 5.94 -15.87
N SER A 32 -16.87 6.11 -15.53
CA SER A 32 -17.40 6.01 -14.17
C SER A 32 -18.43 4.88 -14.06
N SER A 33 -18.09 3.83 -13.31
CA SER A 33 -18.99 2.70 -13.07
C SER A 33 -20.26 3.08 -12.28
N GLU A 34 -20.28 4.26 -11.65
CA GLU A 34 -21.47 4.79 -10.96
C GLU A 34 -22.60 5.13 -11.96
N ASN A 35 -22.28 5.42 -13.23
CA ASN A 35 -23.27 5.60 -14.30
C ASN A 35 -24.11 4.35 -14.52
N PHE A 36 -23.53 3.17 -14.27
CA PHE A 36 -24.16 1.88 -14.51
C PHE A 36 -24.40 1.13 -13.20
N LYS A 37 -24.96 1.82 -12.19
CA LYS A 37 -25.27 1.25 -10.88
C LYS A 37 -26.70 0.74 -10.76
N ILE A 38 -26.85 -0.39 -10.09
CA ILE A 38 -28.13 -0.96 -9.64
C ILE A 38 -28.14 -1.12 -8.12
N GLU A 39 -29.33 -1.15 -7.54
CA GLU A 39 -29.59 -1.54 -6.16
C GLU A 39 -30.28 -2.89 -6.18
N ILE A 40 -29.69 -3.87 -5.50
CA ILE A 40 -30.28 -5.19 -5.30
C ILE A 40 -30.87 -5.23 -3.89
N LYS A 41 -32.19 -5.42 -3.79
CA LYS A 41 -32.95 -5.50 -2.54
C LYS A 41 -33.38 -6.93 -2.22
N ASN A 42 -33.89 -7.11 -1.01
CA ASN A 42 -34.37 -8.37 -0.45
C ASN A 42 -33.26 -9.45 -0.35
N LEU A 43 -32.02 -9.01 -0.09
CA LEU A 43 -30.91 -9.91 0.16
C LEU A 43 -31.18 -10.71 1.46
N PRO A 44 -30.74 -11.98 1.54
CA PRO A 44 -30.92 -12.81 2.72
C PRO A 44 -30.33 -12.15 3.98
N LYS A 45 -30.88 -12.48 5.16
CA LYS A 45 -30.34 -11.96 6.44
C LYS A 45 -28.90 -12.41 6.70
N TYR A 46 -28.48 -13.56 6.15
CA TYR A 46 -27.13 -14.09 6.32
C TYR A 46 -26.54 -14.53 4.97
N TYR A 47 -25.55 -13.78 4.49
CA TYR A 47 -24.77 -14.12 3.31
C TYR A 47 -23.35 -13.55 3.40
N GLY A 48 -22.41 -14.23 2.74
CA GLY A 48 -21.05 -13.72 2.59
C GLY A 48 -20.92 -12.83 1.35
N ILE A 49 -20.08 -11.79 1.40
CA ILE A 49 -19.79 -10.96 0.21
C ILE A 49 -19.19 -11.81 -0.92
N SER A 50 -18.28 -12.73 -0.59
CA SER A 50 -17.72 -13.67 -1.57
C SER A 50 -18.79 -14.59 -2.16
N GLU A 51 -19.73 -15.06 -1.35
CA GLU A 51 -20.85 -15.90 -1.80
C GLU A 51 -21.76 -15.10 -2.77
N PHE A 52 -22.03 -13.85 -2.43
CA PHE A 52 -22.81 -12.95 -3.27
C PHE A 52 -22.11 -12.62 -4.58
N LYS A 53 -20.79 -12.37 -4.55
CA LYS A 53 -19.99 -12.16 -5.76
C LYS A 53 -20.00 -13.38 -6.68
N LYS A 54 -19.89 -14.60 -6.11
CA LYS A 54 -20.00 -15.85 -6.88
C LYS A 54 -21.40 -16.04 -7.47
N LEU A 55 -22.46 -15.67 -6.74
CA LEU A 55 -23.81 -15.69 -7.29
C LEU A 55 -23.89 -14.82 -8.54
N LEU A 56 -23.46 -13.56 -8.44
CA LEU A 56 -23.54 -12.61 -9.56
C LEU A 56 -22.69 -13.07 -10.75
N ASN A 57 -21.40 -13.36 -10.52
CA ASN A 57 -20.46 -13.52 -11.63
C ASN A 57 -20.30 -14.97 -12.09
N ASP A 58 -20.34 -15.95 -11.19
CA ASP A 58 -20.09 -17.34 -11.56
C ASP A 58 -21.39 -18.06 -11.94
N LYS A 59 -22.47 -17.82 -11.18
CA LYS A 59 -23.76 -18.49 -11.40
C LYS A 59 -24.65 -17.75 -12.39
N LEU A 60 -24.85 -16.45 -12.17
CA LEU A 60 -25.70 -15.62 -13.01
C LEU A 60 -24.95 -15.05 -14.22
N LYS A 61 -23.62 -15.27 -14.30
CA LYS A 61 -22.75 -14.81 -15.40
C LYS A 61 -22.88 -13.31 -15.67
N LEU A 62 -23.05 -12.53 -14.61
CA LEU A 62 -23.16 -11.08 -14.67
C LEU A 62 -21.76 -10.47 -14.55
N ASN A 63 -21.42 -9.52 -15.41
CA ASN A 63 -20.12 -8.85 -15.42
C ASN A 63 -20.03 -7.74 -14.36
N SER A 64 -20.32 -8.07 -13.09
CA SER A 64 -20.31 -7.06 -12.04
C SER A 64 -18.89 -6.52 -11.80
N ASN A 65 -18.76 -5.19 -11.81
CA ASN A 65 -17.49 -4.48 -11.69
C ASN A 65 -17.17 -4.14 -10.22
N LYS A 66 -18.14 -3.56 -9.52
CA LYS A 66 -18.00 -3.14 -8.11
C LYS A 66 -19.24 -3.52 -7.33
N ILE A 67 -19.05 -4.13 -6.16
CA ILE A 67 -20.13 -4.49 -5.24
C ILE A 67 -19.90 -3.73 -3.94
N LYS A 68 -20.89 -2.96 -3.49
CA LYS A 68 -20.87 -2.23 -2.23
C LYS A 68 -22.03 -2.69 -1.36
N VAL A 69 -21.70 -3.32 -0.26
CA VAL A 69 -22.68 -3.69 0.78
C VAL A 69 -22.54 -2.70 1.94
N PRO A 70 -23.58 -1.90 2.26
CA PRO A 70 -23.46 -0.83 3.25
C PRO A 70 -23.04 -1.29 4.64
N LYS A 71 -23.54 -2.45 5.08
CA LYS A 71 -23.24 -3.07 6.37
C LYS A 71 -23.24 -4.59 6.22
N ARG A 72 -22.55 -5.31 7.10
CA ARG A 72 -22.63 -6.78 7.16
C ARG A 72 -24.10 -7.17 7.32
N ASN A 73 -24.57 -8.13 6.52
CA ASN A 73 -25.97 -8.60 6.50
C ASN A 73 -27.00 -7.52 6.09
N SER A 74 -26.58 -6.50 5.32
CA SER A 74 -27.51 -5.53 4.74
C SER A 74 -28.55 -6.21 3.84
N PRO A 75 -29.84 -5.87 3.94
CA PRO A 75 -30.90 -6.43 3.08
C PRO A 75 -30.85 -5.88 1.65
N TYR A 76 -29.91 -4.99 1.36
CA TYR A 76 -29.63 -4.48 0.03
C TYR A 76 -28.13 -4.27 -0.22
N ALA A 77 -27.75 -4.26 -1.49
CA ALA A 77 -26.39 -3.96 -1.95
C ALA A 77 -26.44 -3.15 -3.25
N PHE A 78 -25.39 -2.36 -3.50
CA PHE A 78 -25.20 -1.68 -4.77
C PHE A 78 -24.22 -2.44 -5.64
N VAL A 79 -24.54 -2.59 -6.91
CA VAL A 79 -23.69 -3.25 -7.90
C VAL A 79 -23.52 -2.35 -9.11
N CYS A 80 -22.28 -2.13 -9.52
CA CYS A 80 -21.92 -1.33 -10.68
C CYS A 80 -21.48 -2.23 -11.83
N PHE A 81 -21.82 -1.84 -13.05
CA PHE A 81 -21.43 -2.48 -14.30
C PHE A 81 -20.53 -1.58 -15.15
N ARG A 82 -20.04 -2.10 -16.29
CA ARG A 82 -19.14 -1.37 -17.20
C ARG A 82 -19.86 -0.66 -18.33
N ASN A 83 -21.06 -1.08 -18.65
CA ASN A 83 -21.87 -0.48 -19.71
C ASN A 83 -23.35 -0.65 -19.32
N ASP A 84 -24.22 0.02 -20.08
CA ASP A 84 -25.65 -0.01 -19.83
C ASP A 84 -26.29 -1.36 -20.19
N GLU A 85 -25.69 -2.08 -21.13
CA GLU A 85 -26.16 -3.40 -21.59
C GLU A 85 -26.05 -4.45 -20.46
N ASP A 86 -24.87 -4.56 -19.85
CA ASP A 86 -24.61 -5.40 -18.68
C ASP A 86 -25.52 -5.01 -17.51
N ARG A 87 -25.77 -3.70 -17.32
CA ARG A 87 -26.67 -3.20 -16.27
C ARG A 87 -28.11 -3.67 -16.48
N LYS A 88 -28.64 -3.49 -17.70
CA LYS A 88 -30.00 -3.90 -18.08
C LYS A 88 -30.17 -5.40 -17.92
N ASN A 89 -29.25 -6.17 -18.51
CA ASN A 89 -29.23 -7.62 -18.41
C ASN A 89 -29.21 -8.10 -16.94
N ALA A 90 -28.43 -7.44 -16.08
CA ALA A 90 -28.39 -7.76 -14.66
C ALA A 90 -29.73 -7.50 -13.96
N ILE A 91 -30.44 -6.42 -14.28
CA ILE A 91 -31.76 -6.13 -13.68
C ILE A 91 -32.76 -7.24 -14.01
N ASP A 92 -32.80 -7.67 -15.27
CA ASP A 92 -33.71 -8.70 -15.75
C ASP A 92 -33.42 -10.06 -15.10
N ILE A 93 -32.15 -10.47 -15.08
CA ILE A 93 -31.72 -11.75 -14.51
C ILE A 93 -31.91 -11.78 -12.99
N ILE A 94 -31.50 -10.72 -12.27
CA ILE A 94 -31.55 -10.72 -10.80
C ILE A 94 -32.99 -10.67 -10.31
N SER A 95 -33.87 -9.90 -10.93
CA SER A 95 -35.26 -9.75 -10.49
C SER A 95 -36.07 -11.05 -10.64
N GLN A 96 -35.66 -11.94 -11.55
CA GLN A 96 -36.23 -13.27 -11.73
C GLN A 96 -35.60 -14.32 -10.80
N HIS A 97 -34.51 -13.99 -10.11
CA HIS A 97 -33.75 -14.96 -9.33
C HIS A 97 -34.17 -15.03 -7.85
N LYS A 98 -34.33 -16.27 -7.36
CA LYS A 98 -34.57 -16.56 -5.95
C LYS A 98 -33.30 -17.05 -5.28
N TRP A 99 -32.83 -16.34 -4.26
CA TRP A 99 -31.63 -16.68 -3.51
C TRP A 99 -31.92 -16.90 -2.03
N LYS A 100 -31.58 -18.09 -1.51
CA LYS A 100 -31.86 -18.54 -0.13
C LYS A 100 -33.30 -18.28 0.32
N GLY A 101 -34.26 -18.63 -0.54
CA GLY A 101 -35.68 -18.47 -0.25
C GLY A 101 -36.25 -17.06 -0.48
N LYS A 102 -35.42 -16.06 -0.77
CA LYS A 102 -35.85 -14.67 -1.02
C LYS A 102 -35.83 -14.36 -2.52
N GLN A 103 -36.91 -13.77 -3.02
CA GLN A 103 -36.94 -13.23 -4.38
C GLN A 103 -36.14 -11.94 -4.42
N LEU A 104 -35.04 -11.91 -5.17
CA LEU A 104 -34.25 -10.71 -5.29
C LEU A 104 -34.99 -9.68 -6.15
N GLN A 105 -34.71 -8.40 -5.91
CA GLN A 105 -35.22 -7.31 -6.73
C GLN A 105 -34.05 -6.45 -7.12
N ALA A 106 -33.88 -6.16 -8.41
CA ALA A 106 -32.86 -5.24 -8.89
C ALA A 106 -33.54 -4.03 -9.54
N THR A 107 -33.11 -2.84 -9.13
CA THR A 107 -33.59 -1.58 -9.72
C THR A 107 -32.41 -0.69 -10.05
N TYR A 108 -32.60 0.25 -10.99
CA TYR A 108 -31.61 1.31 -11.21
C TYR A 108 -31.34 2.06 -9.90
N ALA A 109 -30.06 2.31 -9.63
CA ALA A 109 -29.65 3.11 -8.49
C ALA A 109 -29.14 4.46 -8.98
N LYS A 110 -29.53 5.54 -8.29
CA LYS A 110 -28.90 6.85 -8.49
C LYS A 110 -27.41 6.70 -8.19
N ALA A 111 -26.57 7.29 -9.04
CA ALA A 111 -25.14 7.44 -8.76
C ALA A 111 -24.94 8.05 -7.36
N SER A 112 -23.81 7.76 -6.73
CA SER A 112 -23.51 8.37 -5.43
C SER A 112 -22.97 9.78 -5.63
N ALA A 113 -23.31 10.72 -4.77
CA ALA A 113 -22.68 12.04 -4.77
C ALA A 113 -21.16 11.89 -4.59
N ASP A 114 -20.36 12.74 -5.25
CA ASP A 114 -18.93 12.85 -5.02
C ASP A 114 -18.68 13.14 -3.52
N PRO A 115 -17.89 12.32 -2.81
CA PRO A 115 -17.62 12.51 -1.39
C PRO A 115 -17.04 13.89 -1.04
N LEU A 116 -16.26 14.50 -1.94
CA LEU A 116 -15.67 15.82 -1.78
C LEU A 116 -16.75 16.90 -1.75
N VAL A 117 -17.58 16.96 -2.81
CA VAL A 117 -18.66 17.95 -2.96
C VAL A 117 -19.70 17.76 -1.86
N LYS A 118 -20.10 16.51 -1.59
CA LYS A 118 -21.00 16.17 -0.48
C LYS A 118 -20.48 16.67 0.86
N LYS A 119 -19.18 16.49 1.13
CA LYS A 119 -18.58 16.94 2.39
C LYS A 119 -18.56 18.47 2.48
N ARG A 120 -18.23 19.18 1.39
CA ARG A 120 -18.25 20.65 1.34
C ARG A 120 -19.66 21.20 1.59
N HIS A 121 -20.70 20.60 0.98
CA HIS A 121 -22.10 20.95 1.23
C HIS A 121 -22.52 20.69 2.69
N GLU A 122 -22.12 19.54 3.26
CA GLU A 122 -22.36 19.24 4.68
C GLU A 122 -21.60 20.20 5.63
N GLU A 123 -20.54 20.85 5.17
CA GLU A 123 -19.74 21.82 5.94
C GLU A 123 -20.20 23.27 5.77
N SER A 124 -20.92 23.59 4.69
CA SER A 124 -21.62 24.86 4.50
C SER A 124 -22.94 24.94 5.28
N ASP A 125 -23.58 23.80 5.57
CA ASP A 125 -24.73 23.72 6.47
C ASP A 125 -24.26 23.75 7.95
N GLU A 126 -24.85 24.63 8.77
CA GLU A 126 -24.39 25.13 10.09
C GLU A 126 -24.20 24.12 11.27
N HIS A 127 -23.90 22.84 11.04
CA HIS A 127 -23.65 21.86 12.12
C HIS A 127 -22.24 21.26 12.07
N ARG A 128 -21.25 22.06 12.50
CA ARG A 128 -19.88 21.58 12.77
C ARG A 128 -19.80 20.81 14.10
N SER A 129 -19.17 19.63 14.09
CA SER A 129 -18.72 18.95 15.31
C SER A 129 -17.50 19.66 15.91
N SER A 130 -17.54 20.05 17.19
CA SER A 130 -16.56 20.90 17.89
C SER A 130 -15.09 20.44 17.85
N LYS A 131 -14.82 19.12 17.71
CA LYS A 131 -13.44 18.59 17.59
C LYS A 131 -12.80 18.77 16.21
N LYS A 132 -13.59 18.88 15.14
CA LYS A 132 -13.08 19.00 13.77
C LYS A 132 -12.82 20.45 13.35
N GLN A 133 -13.56 21.39 13.94
CA GLN A 133 -13.36 22.83 13.74
C GLN A 133 -11.93 23.24 14.11
N LYS A 134 -11.42 22.79 15.27
CA LYS A 134 -10.06 23.09 15.73
C LYS A 134 -8.91 22.68 14.81
N ASN A 135 -9.05 21.64 13.98
CA ASN A 135 -7.95 21.16 13.14
C ASN A 135 -7.90 21.79 11.74
N ASN A 136 -9.01 22.34 11.25
CA ASN A 136 -9.03 23.04 9.96
C ASN A 136 -8.59 24.51 10.09
N ASP A 137 -8.63 25.07 11.30
CA ASP A 137 -8.19 26.44 11.60
C ASP A 137 -6.69 26.55 11.90
N LEU A 138 -5.96 25.42 11.95
CA LEU A 138 -4.50 25.41 12.13
C LEU A 138 -3.79 25.82 10.83
N PRO A 139 -2.60 26.46 10.91
CA PRO A 139 -1.76 26.73 9.75
C PRO A 139 -1.53 25.47 8.92
N GLN A 140 -1.43 25.62 7.59
CA GLN A 140 -1.19 24.51 6.67
C GLN A 140 0.04 23.69 7.06
N GLU A 141 1.10 24.36 7.53
CA GLU A 141 2.34 23.74 8.02
C GLU A 141 2.09 22.75 9.16
N GLU A 142 1.26 23.11 10.14
CA GLU A 142 0.93 22.23 11.26
C GLU A 142 0.07 21.05 10.81
N ARG A 143 -0.88 21.30 9.89
CA ARG A 143 -1.76 20.24 9.36
C ARG A 143 -0.97 19.17 8.59
N ILE A 144 0.04 19.56 7.80
CA ILE A 144 0.91 18.61 7.11
C ILE A 144 1.83 17.86 8.10
N LYS A 145 2.35 18.51 9.15
CA LYS A 145 3.10 17.83 10.21
C LYS A 145 2.24 16.78 10.91
N MET A 146 1.00 17.12 11.27
CA MET A 146 0.07 16.17 11.89
C MET A 146 -0.27 14.96 11.00
N SER A 147 -0.24 15.11 9.67
CA SER A 147 -0.55 14.01 8.76
C SER A 147 0.67 13.15 8.39
N THR A 148 1.88 13.71 8.45
CA THR A 148 3.12 13.05 8.01
C THR A 148 4.03 12.64 9.16
N ILE A 149 4.24 13.53 10.13
CA ILE A 149 5.12 13.38 11.30
C ILE A 149 4.45 13.85 12.60
N PRO A 150 3.31 13.24 13.00
CA PRO A 150 2.51 13.69 14.15
C PRO A 150 3.21 13.66 15.51
N LEU A 151 4.38 13.02 15.63
CA LEU A 151 5.16 12.94 16.86
C LEU A 151 6.42 13.83 16.83
N GLU A 152 6.62 14.66 15.82
CA GLU A 152 7.81 15.52 15.68
C GLU A 152 8.12 16.37 16.93
N ASN A 153 7.08 16.88 17.60
CA ASN A 153 7.21 17.71 18.81
C ASN A 153 7.27 16.90 20.11
N VAL A 154 7.43 15.58 20.02
CA VAL A 154 7.57 14.67 21.16
C VAL A 154 9.02 14.21 21.23
N GLU A 155 9.63 14.32 22.41
CA GLU A 155 10.98 13.80 22.66
C GLU A 155 11.11 12.35 22.18
N TYR A 156 12.22 12.03 21.50
CA TYR A 156 12.32 10.79 20.74
C TYR A 156 12.15 9.54 21.61
N GLU A 157 12.75 9.53 22.81
CA GLU A 157 12.55 8.45 23.80
C GLU A 157 11.08 8.24 24.17
N GLN A 158 10.30 9.32 24.24
CA GLN A 158 8.87 9.25 24.51
C GLN A 158 8.10 8.72 23.30
N GLN A 159 8.55 9.00 22.07
CA GLN A 159 7.99 8.38 20.86
C GLN A 159 8.15 6.86 20.90
N LEU A 160 9.33 6.37 21.27
CA LEU A 160 9.60 4.93 21.40
C LEU A 160 8.69 4.27 22.43
N LYS A 161 8.48 4.90 23.60
CA LYS A 161 7.54 4.41 24.63
C LYS A 161 6.10 4.33 24.09
N ILE A 162 5.64 5.35 23.35
CA ILE A 162 4.30 5.36 22.74
C ILE A 162 4.15 4.18 21.77
N LYS A 163 5.15 3.94 20.93
CA LYS A 163 5.15 2.84 19.95
C LYS A 163 5.17 1.47 20.64
N GLU A 164 5.99 1.31 21.66
CA GLU A 164 6.09 0.06 22.41
C GLU A 164 4.78 -0.29 23.13
N GLU A 165 4.09 0.69 23.71
CA GLU A 165 2.78 0.46 24.35
C GLU A 165 1.70 0.05 23.34
N GLU A 166 1.71 0.61 22.13
CA GLU A 166 0.82 0.17 21.04
C GLU A 166 1.10 -1.30 20.67
N ILE A 167 2.37 -1.69 20.56
CA ILE A 167 2.76 -3.09 20.29
C ILE A 167 2.33 -4.02 21.42
N LYS A 168 2.53 -3.64 22.70
CA LYS A 168 2.06 -4.40 23.86
C LYS A 168 0.54 -4.59 23.80
N SER A 169 -0.22 -3.56 23.44
CA SER A 169 -1.67 -3.65 23.27
C SER A 169 -2.08 -4.68 22.22
N VAL A 170 -1.41 -4.67 21.05
CA VAL A 170 -1.64 -5.65 19.98
C VAL A 170 -1.35 -7.08 20.46
N LEU A 171 -0.23 -7.30 21.15
CA LEU A 171 0.16 -8.62 21.65
C LEU A 171 -0.77 -9.12 22.77
N LYS A 172 -1.18 -8.25 23.71
CA LYS A 172 -2.18 -8.59 24.74
C LYS A 172 -3.49 -9.06 24.10
N LYS A 173 -3.96 -8.34 23.09
CA LYS A 173 -5.16 -8.72 22.33
C LYS A 173 -4.97 -10.07 21.63
N LEU A 174 -3.85 -10.29 20.94
CA LEU A 174 -3.55 -11.56 20.29
C LEU A 174 -3.57 -12.72 21.30
N GLY A 175 -2.95 -12.56 22.46
CA GLY A 175 -2.96 -13.58 23.52
C GLY A 175 -4.37 -13.87 24.05
N ASN A 176 -5.21 -12.85 24.24
CA ASN A 176 -6.61 -13.04 24.64
C ASN A 176 -7.41 -13.78 23.56
N ASP A 177 -7.28 -13.36 22.30
CA ASP A 177 -7.99 -13.96 21.18
C ASP A 177 -7.57 -15.42 20.97
N LEU A 178 -6.28 -15.75 21.10
CA LEU A 178 -5.77 -17.12 21.02
C LEU A 178 -6.32 -18.01 22.14
N ALA A 179 -6.27 -17.55 23.39
CA ALA A 179 -6.80 -18.31 24.53
C ALA A 179 -8.32 -18.53 24.44
N TYR A 180 -9.05 -17.60 23.81
CA TYR A 180 -10.48 -17.71 23.58
C TYR A 180 -10.83 -18.66 22.43
N HIS A 181 -10.10 -18.59 21.31
CA HIS A 181 -10.40 -19.35 20.10
C HIS A 181 -9.73 -20.73 20.02
N ASN A 182 -8.70 -20.98 20.84
CA ASN A 182 -7.99 -22.25 20.90
C ASN A 182 -7.88 -22.72 22.36
N ILE A 183 -8.79 -23.61 22.77
CA ILE A 183 -8.89 -24.12 24.14
C ILE A 183 -7.62 -24.87 24.56
N GLU A 184 -6.96 -25.56 23.63
CA GLU A 184 -5.72 -26.30 23.89
C GLU A 184 -4.56 -25.37 24.26
N LEU A 185 -4.53 -24.17 23.67
CA LEU A 185 -3.51 -23.17 23.97
C LEU A 185 -3.79 -22.38 25.25
N LYS A 186 -5.02 -22.42 25.79
CA LYS A 186 -5.46 -21.53 26.87
C LYS A 186 -4.51 -21.57 28.07
N LYS A 187 -4.24 -22.75 28.61
CA LYS A 187 -3.37 -22.94 29.77
C LYS A 187 -1.93 -22.47 29.48
N TRP A 188 -1.42 -22.78 28.29
CA TRP A 188 -0.08 -22.37 27.88
C TRP A 188 0.04 -20.85 27.75
N ILE A 189 -0.94 -20.19 27.12
CA ILE A 189 -1.01 -18.73 27.01
C ILE A 189 -1.12 -18.06 28.38
N GLU A 190 -1.94 -18.60 29.29
CA GLU A 190 -2.03 -18.09 30.66
C GLU A 190 -0.67 -18.15 31.37
N THR A 191 0.07 -19.25 31.19
CA THR A 191 1.45 -19.39 31.70
C THR A 191 2.41 -18.37 31.06
N GLN A 192 2.31 -18.13 29.74
CA GLN A 192 3.14 -17.12 29.08
C GLN A 192 2.82 -15.70 29.59
N LYS A 193 1.54 -15.39 29.82
CA LYS A 193 1.11 -14.10 30.37
C LYS A 193 1.61 -13.86 31.78
N GLU A 194 1.64 -14.89 32.63
CA GLU A 194 2.26 -14.79 33.95
C GLU A 194 3.76 -14.54 33.86
N LYS A 195 4.44 -15.16 32.88
CA LYS A 195 5.88 -15.01 32.68
C LYS A 195 6.29 -13.65 32.07
N TYR A 196 5.45 -13.09 31.19
CA TYR A 196 5.79 -11.92 30.36
C TYR A 196 4.80 -10.76 30.58
N ASP A 197 4.44 -10.48 31.83
CA ASP A 197 3.66 -9.28 32.23
C ASP A 197 2.36 -9.07 31.41
N GLY A 198 1.63 -10.15 31.20
CA GLY A 198 0.36 -10.17 30.48
C GLY A 198 0.47 -10.36 28.97
N LEU A 199 1.68 -10.56 28.43
CA LEU A 199 1.93 -10.82 27.00
C LEU A 199 1.92 -12.33 26.68
N PRO A 200 1.50 -12.74 25.47
CA PRO A 200 1.50 -14.16 25.08
C PRO A 200 2.90 -14.71 24.75
N CYS A 201 3.92 -13.86 24.71
CA CYS A 201 5.29 -14.20 24.37
C CYS A 201 6.25 -13.14 24.92
N GLU A 202 7.56 -13.44 24.91
CA GLU A 202 8.59 -12.46 25.25
C GLU A 202 8.55 -11.29 24.25
N LEU A 203 8.56 -10.06 24.76
CA LEU A 203 8.73 -8.85 23.95
C LEU A 203 10.11 -8.25 24.27
N LEU A 204 11.00 -8.26 23.28
CA LEU A 204 12.29 -7.60 23.39
C LEU A 204 12.13 -6.08 23.37
N ASN A 205 13.12 -5.37 23.91
CA ASN A 205 13.19 -3.92 23.87
C ASN A 205 13.03 -3.40 22.43
N ILE A 206 12.25 -2.33 22.26
CA ILE A 206 12.12 -1.65 20.98
C ILE A 206 13.50 -1.23 20.44
N ARG A 207 13.73 -1.50 19.15
CA ARG A 207 14.98 -1.17 18.44
C ARG A 207 14.76 -0.02 17.49
N TYR A 208 15.79 0.78 17.25
CA TYR A 208 15.69 1.99 16.44
C TYR A 208 17.04 2.41 15.89
N SER A 209 17.02 3.17 14.81
CA SER A 209 18.20 3.82 14.23
C SER A 209 18.47 5.16 14.90
N GLU A 210 19.73 5.50 15.14
CA GLU A 210 20.12 6.85 15.60
C GLU A 210 19.90 7.92 14.51
N GLN A 211 19.75 7.52 13.24
CA GLN A 211 19.34 8.41 12.16
C GLN A 211 17.80 8.48 12.08
N TYR A 212 17.22 9.44 12.79
CA TYR A 212 15.76 9.68 12.82
C TYR A 212 15.30 10.92 12.05
N ASP A 213 16.22 11.73 11.52
CA ASP A 213 15.96 12.84 10.60
C ASP A 213 16.54 12.53 9.21
N GLY A 214 15.92 13.10 8.17
CA GLY A 214 16.34 12.90 6.78
C GLY A 214 16.41 11.44 6.33
N TYR A 215 15.75 10.53 7.04
CA TYR A 215 15.94 9.08 6.89
C TYR A 215 15.25 8.51 5.65
N ARG A 216 14.27 9.23 5.06
CA ARG A 216 13.50 8.70 3.95
C ARG A 216 14.33 8.65 2.68
N ASN A 217 14.51 7.43 2.15
CA ASN A 217 15.15 7.18 0.87
C ASN A 217 14.17 7.15 -0.32
N LYS A 218 12.85 7.22 -0.06
CA LYS A 218 11.80 7.34 -1.08
C LYS A 218 10.64 8.20 -0.57
N CYS A 219 10.24 9.17 -1.40
CA CYS A 219 9.02 9.96 -1.23
C CYS A 219 8.21 10.04 -2.53
N GLU A 220 6.89 10.11 -2.39
CA GLU A 220 5.94 10.30 -3.48
C GLU A 220 5.16 11.58 -3.20
N PHE A 221 5.50 12.65 -3.92
CA PHE A 221 4.94 13.98 -3.75
C PHE A 221 3.77 14.18 -4.70
N THR A 222 2.65 14.66 -4.18
CA THR A 222 1.52 15.11 -5.00
C THR A 222 1.84 16.48 -5.59
N ILE A 223 1.46 16.69 -6.85
CA ILE A 223 1.52 17.99 -7.51
C ILE A 223 0.10 18.54 -7.58
N GLY A 224 -0.12 19.75 -7.05
CA GLY A 224 -1.45 20.33 -6.97
C GLY A 224 -1.42 21.82 -6.63
N ILE A 225 -2.53 22.34 -6.15
CA ILE A 225 -2.66 23.75 -5.75
C ILE A 225 -2.47 23.88 -4.25
N ASP A 226 -1.66 24.83 -3.85
CA ASP A 226 -1.52 25.28 -2.47
C ASP A 226 -2.71 26.15 -2.06
N GLN A 227 -3.32 25.85 -0.92
CA GLN A 227 -4.51 26.55 -0.44
C GLN A 227 -4.21 27.94 0.11
N GLU A 228 -3.00 28.20 0.60
CA GLU A 228 -2.64 29.50 1.17
C GLU A 228 -2.16 30.46 0.07
N THR A 229 -1.35 29.96 -0.87
CA THR A 229 -0.76 30.80 -1.94
C THR A 229 -1.54 30.77 -3.26
N ASN A 230 -2.42 29.78 -3.45
CA ASN A 230 -3.13 29.51 -4.71
C ASN A 230 -2.21 29.25 -5.91
N LEU A 231 -0.96 28.83 -5.66
CA LEU A 231 0.03 28.51 -6.69
C LEU A 231 0.20 27.00 -6.88
N PRO A 232 0.65 26.54 -8.06
CA PRO A 232 1.14 25.19 -8.25
C PRO A 232 2.27 24.86 -7.27
N THR A 233 2.11 23.76 -6.54
CA THR A 233 3.01 23.32 -5.48
C THR A 233 3.24 21.82 -5.55
N VAL A 234 4.46 21.40 -5.25
CA VAL A 234 4.87 19.99 -5.19
C VAL A 234 5.10 19.64 -3.73
N GLY A 235 4.35 18.67 -3.20
CA GLY A 235 4.48 18.30 -1.79
C GLY A 235 3.50 17.23 -1.34
N PHE A 236 2.91 17.36 -0.15
CA PHE A 236 1.91 16.40 0.34
C PHE A 236 0.53 17.01 0.45
N ARG A 237 -0.49 16.15 0.34
CA ARG A 237 -1.87 16.55 0.58
C ARG A 237 -2.09 16.85 2.05
N ILE A 238 -2.75 17.97 2.33
CA ILE A 238 -3.04 18.45 3.69
C ILE A 238 -4.17 17.63 4.33
N GLY A 239 -4.97 16.95 3.52
CA GLY A 239 -6.08 16.13 3.97
C GLY A 239 -6.55 15.13 2.92
N ALA A 240 -7.46 14.26 3.35
CA ALA A 240 -8.05 13.25 2.48
C ALA A 240 -9.13 13.85 1.57
N TYR A 241 -9.24 13.34 0.34
CA TYR A 241 -10.28 13.73 -0.63
C TYR A 241 -11.70 13.57 -0.06
N VAL A 242 -11.93 12.48 0.68
CA VAL A 242 -13.22 12.19 1.33
C VAL A 242 -13.61 13.21 2.41
N ASN A 243 -12.66 14.05 2.83
CA ASN A 243 -12.87 15.13 3.79
C ASN A 243 -12.96 16.50 3.11
N GLY A 244 -13.20 16.59 1.79
CA GLY A 244 -13.36 17.88 1.12
C GLY A 244 -12.03 18.57 0.72
N VAL A 245 -10.88 17.98 1.04
CA VAL A 245 -9.56 18.63 0.90
C VAL A 245 -8.77 18.07 -0.28
N VAL A 246 -8.38 18.95 -1.21
CA VAL A 246 -7.49 18.65 -2.35
C VAL A 246 -6.15 19.39 -2.28
N GLY A 247 -6.00 20.32 -1.33
CA GLY A 247 -4.81 21.16 -1.18
C GLY A 247 -3.51 20.39 -0.96
N VAL A 248 -2.44 20.92 -1.56
CA VAL A 248 -1.06 20.42 -1.43
C VAL A 248 -0.23 21.46 -0.67
N ALA A 249 0.56 21.02 0.30
CA ALA A 249 1.45 21.89 1.06
C ALA A 249 2.92 21.62 0.73
N PRO A 250 3.78 22.66 0.82
CA PRO A 250 5.21 22.52 0.65
C PRO A 250 5.82 21.63 1.75
N ILE A 251 7.03 21.15 1.49
CA ILE A 251 7.71 20.13 2.32
C ILE A 251 8.97 20.63 3.04
N GLY A 252 9.35 21.90 2.87
CA GLY A 252 10.66 22.40 3.30
C GLY A 252 10.94 22.20 4.79
N HIS A 253 9.90 22.30 5.62
CA HIS A 253 9.94 22.14 7.07
C HIS A 253 9.85 20.68 7.56
N LEU A 254 9.68 19.70 6.67
CA LEU A 254 9.50 18.30 7.05
C LEU A 254 10.85 17.62 7.31
N ARG A 255 11.18 17.42 8.59
CA ARG A 255 12.49 16.89 9.03
C ARG A 255 12.81 15.47 8.58
N HIS A 256 11.80 14.65 8.31
CA HIS A 256 11.97 13.25 7.88
C HIS A 256 12.42 13.10 6.42
N ILE A 257 12.43 14.20 5.64
CA ILE A 257 12.84 14.22 4.24
C ILE A 257 14.28 14.76 4.16
N PRO A 258 15.19 14.09 3.45
CA PRO A 258 16.56 14.59 3.26
C PRO A 258 16.61 15.82 2.35
N ASP A 259 17.64 16.65 2.54
CA ASP A 259 17.75 17.93 1.83
C ASP A 259 17.94 17.78 0.31
N SER A 260 18.58 16.70 -0.14
CA SER A 260 18.68 16.38 -1.57
C SER A 260 17.30 16.22 -2.23
N MET A 261 16.35 15.54 -1.55
CA MET A 261 14.98 15.42 -2.02
C MET A 261 14.24 16.76 -1.96
N LYS A 262 14.41 17.54 -0.88
CA LYS A 262 13.79 18.87 -0.77
C LYS A 262 14.25 19.77 -1.91
N LYS A 263 15.54 19.75 -2.25
CA LYS A 263 16.09 20.53 -3.36
C LYS A 263 15.52 20.10 -4.71
N ALA A 264 15.42 18.79 -4.97
CA ALA A 264 14.78 18.28 -6.18
C ALA A 264 13.31 18.71 -6.32
N VAL A 265 12.56 18.68 -5.21
CA VAL A 265 11.17 19.14 -5.17
C VAL A 265 11.07 20.64 -5.41
N GLU A 266 11.94 21.44 -4.78
CA GLU A 266 11.97 22.90 -4.94
C GLU A 266 12.22 23.31 -6.40
N VAL A 267 13.27 22.76 -7.03
CA VAL A 267 13.58 23.12 -8.43
C VAL A 267 12.49 22.62 -9.38
N PHE A 268 11.95 21.41 -9.16
CA PHE A 268 10.89 20.89 -10.01
C PHE A 268 9.59 21.68 -9.85
N GLN A 269 9.29 22.21 -8.67
CA GLN A 269 8.16 23.12 -8.48
C GLN A 269 8.29 24.39 -9.35
N THR A 270 9.50 24.94 -9.49
CA THR A 270 9.75 26.06 -10.41
C THR A 270 9.43 25.68 -11.86
N PHE A 271 9.85 24.48 -12.30
CA PHE A 271 9.50 23.95 -13.62
C PHE A 271 7.99 23.81 -13.82
N VAL A 272 7.26 23.26 -12.84
CA VAL A 272 5.80 23.12 -12.88
C VAL A 272 5.12 24.49 -13.02
N ARG A 273 5.64 25.53 -12.35
CA ARG A 273 5.09 26.89 -12.42
C ARG A 273 5.35 27.60 -13.75
N SER A 274 6.46 27.27 -14.43
CA SER A 274 6.78 27.83 -15.75
C SER A 274 6.20 27.04 -16.92
N SER A 275 5.74 25.81 -16.69
CA SER A 275 5.20 24.93 -17.73
C SER A 275 3.82 25.40 -18.22
N GLN A 276 3.53 25.12 -19.49
CA GLN A 276 2.19 25.32 -20.06
C GLN A 276 1.20 24.24 -19.57
N LEU A 277 1.68 23.10 -19.08
CA LEU A 277 0.84 22.03 -18.58
C LEU A 277 0.29 22.38 -17.19
N LYS A 278 -1.01 22.20 -17.01
CA LYS A 278 -1.68 22.46 -15.73
C LYS A 278 -1.44 21.33 -14.72
N VAL A 279 -1.48 21.65 -13.44
CA VAL A 279 -1.54 20.63 -12.37
C VAL A 279 -2.83 19.83 -12.47
N PHE A 280 -2.76 18.54 -12.15
CA PHE A 280 -3.92 17.67 -12.21
C PHE A 280 -4.91 18.03 -11.11
N ASN A 281 -6.14 18.34 -11.51
CA ASN A 281 -7.24 18.56 -10.60
C ASN A 281 -7.98 17.23 -10.36
N PRO A 282 -7.88 16.61 -9.16
CA PRO A 282 -8.55 15.35 -8.89
C PRO A 282 -10.07 15.49 -8.79
N GLU A 283 -10.57 16.70 -8.56
CA GLU A 283 -12.00 16.98 -8.54
C GLU A 283 -12.55 16.93 -9.95
N PHE A 284 -11.94 17.58 -10.96
CA PHE A 284 -12.45 17.61 -12.35
C PHE A 284 -11.81 16.59 -13.29
N HIS A 285 -10.78 15.88 -12.85
CA HIS A 285 -9.96 14.99 -13.68
C HIS A 285 -9.30 15.70 -14.87
N THR A 286 -8.98 16.99 -14.74
CA THR A 286 -8.34 17.79 -15.78
C THR A 286 -6.90 18.14 -15.40
N GLY A 287 -6.08 18.55 -16.37
CA GLY A 287 -4.66 18.84 -16.16
C GLY A 287 -3.77 17.60 -16.19
N HIS A 288 -2.46 17.79 -16.01
CA HIS A 288 -1.46 16.77 -16.34
C HIS A 288 -0.57 16.40 -15.15
N PHE A 289 0.09 17.36 -14.48
CA PHE A 289 1.04 17.01 -13.42
C PHE A 289 0.34 16.34 -12.24
N ARG A 290 0.70 15.09 -11.92
CA ARG A 290 0.08 14.33 -10.83
C ARG A 290 1.01 14.12 -9.65
N GLN A 291 2.22 13.66 -9.94
CA GLN A 291 3.10 13.13 -8.92
C GLN A 291 4.56 13.31 -9.30
N LEU A 292 5.40 13.56 -8.30
CA LEU A 292 6.85 13.47 -8.39
C LEU A 292 7.30 12.39 -7.40
N CYS A 293 7.87 11.29 -7.86
CA CYS A 293 8.54 10.35 -6.97
C CYS A 293 10.04 10.65 -6.98
N VAL A 294 10.63 10.73 -5.79
CA VAL A 294 12.08 10.90 -5.62
C VAL A 294 12.60 9.77 -4.76
N ARG A 295 13.65 9.11 -5.24
CA ARG A 295 14.42 8.12 -4.48
C ARG A 295 15.86 8.62 -4.35
N CYS A 296 16.44 8.47 -3.16
CA CYS A 296 17.85 8.75 -2.94
C CYS A 296 18.57 7.52 -2.40
N ALA A 297 19.81 7.36 -2.82
CA ALA A 297 20.79 6.46 -2.23
C ALA A 297 22.11 7.24 -2.13
N PRO A 298 23.18 6.71 -1.51
CA PRO A 298 24.46 7.40 -1.47
C PRO A 298 24.90 7.86 -2.87
N ASP A 299 25.13 9.16 -3.01
CA ASP A 299 25.51 9.88 -4.24
C ASP A 299 24.59 9.67 -5.46
N GLN A 300 23.36 9.20 -5.26
CA GLN A 300 22.43 8.86 -6.33
C GLN A 300 21.04 9.44 -6.03
N LEU A 301 20.44 10.07 -7.04
CA LEU A 301 19.12 10.68 -6.92
C LEU A 301 18.30 10.40 -8.17
N MET A 302 17.29 9.53 -8.01
CA MET A 302 16.35 9.15 -9.06
C MET A 302 15.07 9.96 -8.93
N VAL A 303 14.66 10.60 -10.01
CA VAL A 303 13.43 11.37 -10.13
C VAL A 303 12.51 10.71 -11.14
N ILE A 304 11.25 10.49 -10.77
CA ILE A 304 10.21 9.94 -11.63
C ILE A 304 9.09 10.97 -11.72
N VAL A 305 8.91 11.56 -12.91
CA VAL A 305 7.87 12.55 -13.18
C VAL A 305 6.62 11.84 -13.69
N GLY A 306 5.55 11.93 -12.90
CA GLY A 306 4.27 11.29 -13.16
C GLY A 306 3.21 12.28 -13.67
N ILE A 307 2.70 12.07 -14.89
CA ILE A 307 1.64 12.91 -15.47
C ILE A 307 0.42 12.10 -15.91
N HIS A 308 -0.75 12.72 -15.92
CA HIS A 308 -1.90 12.25 -16.69
C HIS A 308 -1.75 12.73 -18.14
N PRO A 309 -1.75 11.84 -19.14
CA PRO A 309 -1.63 12.26 -20.53
C PRO A 309 -2.82 13.12 -20.98
N GLN A 310 -4.03 12.88 -20.43
CA GLN A 310 -5.27 13.49 -20.92
C GLN A 310 -5.40 13.21 -22.43
N ASP A 311 -5.74 14.24 -23.22
CA ASP A 311 -5.83 14.19 -24.67
C ASP A 311 -4.54 14.67 -25.36
N LEU A 312 -3.38 14.67 -24.66
CA LEU A 312 -2.11 15.04 -25.30
C LEU A 312 -1.74 14.04 -26.39
N GLU A 313 -1.43 14.56 -27.57
CA GLU A 313 -0.85 13.79 -28.65
C GLU A 313 0.55 13.30 -28.29
N LYS A 314 0.97 12.17 -28.89
CA LYS A 314 2.27 11.55 -28.64
C LYS A 314 3.45 12.50 -28.89
N GLU A 315 3.31 13.40 -29.87
CA GLU A 315 4.33 14.40 -30.20
C GLU A 315 4.53 15.39 -29.05
N LYS A 316 3.43 15.91 -28.47
CA LYS A 316 3.49 16.79 -27.30
C LYS A 316 4.05 16.10 -26.06
N ILE A 317 3.76 14.81 -25.88
CA ILE A 317 4.36 14.02 -24.80
C ILE A 317 5.88 13.91 -25.01
N SER A 318 6.33 13.64 -26.24
CA SER A 318 7.75 13.60 -26.59
C SER A 318 8.45 14.93 -26.36
N ASP A 319 7.82 16.05 -26.74
CA ASP A 319 8.38 17.38 -26.52
C ASP A 319 8.48 17.72 -25.02
N PHE A 320 7.45 17.39 -24.24
CA PHE A 320 7.51 17.49 -22.78
C PHE A 320 8.64 16.65 -22.16
N GLN A 321 8.86 15.43 -22.66
CA GLN A 321 9.98 14.60 -22.20
C GLN A 321 11.34 15.25 -22.51
N LYS A 322 11.50 15.88 -23.69
CA LYS A 322 12.72 16.63 -24.04
C LYS A 322 12.91 17.86 -23.14
N GLU A 323 11.84 18.60 -22.85
CA GLU A 323 11.87 19.74 -21.92
C GLU A 323 12.33 19.31 -20.52
N LEU A 324 11.84 18.17 -20.02
CA LEU A 324 12.29 17.62 -18.73
C LEU A 324 13.78 17.29 -18.74
N ILE A 325 14.27 16.65 -19.81
CA ILE A 325 15.70 16.32 -19.96
C ILE A 325 16.51 17.62 -19.93
N GLN A 326 16.15 18.61 -20.75
CA GLN A 326 16.85 19.89 -20.82
C GLN A 326 16.84 20.62 -19.47
N PHE A 327 15.70 20.66 -18.79
CA PHE A 327 15.57 21.32 -17.49
C PHE A 327 16.53 20.76 -16.43
N PHE A 328 16.63 19.43 -16.32
CA PHE A 328 17.48 18.78 -15.30
C PHE A 328 18.96 18.69 -15.68
N THR A 329 19.30 18.72 -16.97
CA THR A 329 20.70 18.55 -17.44
C THR A 329 21.40 19.88 -17.73
N GLU A 330 20.68 20.86 -18.29
CA GLU A 330 21.23 22.13 -18.75
C GLU A 330 20.62 23.34 -18.03
N GLY A 331 19.37 23.22 -17.57
CA GLY A 331 18.61 24.29 -16.92
C GLY A 331 18.81 24.41 -15.41
N ALA A 332 17.90 25.15 -14.77
CA ALA A 332 17.91 25.37 -13.32
C ALA A 332 17.76 24.07 -12.50
N GLY A 333 17.19 23.01 -13.10
CA GLY A 333 17.06 21.69 -12.48
C GLY A 333 18.40 21.00 -12.19
N LYS A 334 19.49 21.42 -12.83
CA LYS A 334 20.85 20.90 -12.58
C LYS A 334 21.29 21.02 -11.13
N GLU A 335 20.78 22.01 -10.40
CA GLU A 335 21.04 22.18 -8.96
C GLU A 335 20.58 20.98 -8.11
N ALA A 336 19.59 20.20 -8.57
CA ALA A 336 19.14 19.00 -7.89
C ALA A 336 20.15 17.85 -7.97
N LYS A 337 21.13 17.91 -8.90
CA LYS A 337 22.15 16.87 -9.10
C LYS A 337 21.55 15.47 -9.24
N ILE A 338 20.49 15.35 -10.03
CA ILE A 338 19.88 14.03 -10.29
C ILE A 338 20.86 13.15 -11.06
N THR A 339 20.82 11.85 -10.80
CA THR A 339 21.60 10.85 -11.54
C THR A 339 20.72 10.00 -12.45
N SER A 340 19.39 10.04 -12.25
CA SER A 340 18.42 9.25 -13.00
C SER A 340 17.11 10.00 -13.15
N LEU A 341 16.59 10.07 -14.38
CA LEU A 341 15.33 10.73 -14.72
C LEU A 341 14.41 9.77 -15.46
N TYR A 342 13.21 9.61 -14.91
CA TYR A 342 12.15 8.77 -15.43
C TYR A 342 10.87 9.56 -15.67
N TYR A 343 10.07 9.07 -16.60
CA TYR A 343 8.74 9.54 -16.93
C TYR A 343 7.72 8.42 -16.75
N GLN A 344 6.54 8.73 -16.20
CA GLN A 344 5.47 7.74 -16.03
C GLN A 344 4.10 8.35 -16.33
N GLU A 345 3.28 7.63 -17.09
CA GLU A 345 1.87 7.95 -17.28
C GLU A 345 1.05 7.41 -16.10
N ILE A 346 0.30 8.28 -15.44
CA ILE A 346 -0.52 7.93 -14.28
C ILE A 346 -2.00 8.07 -14.65
N VAL A 347 -2.54 6.97 -15.19
CA VAL A 347 -3.97 6.82 -15.52
C VAL A 347 -4.70 5.95 -14.50
N LYS A 348 -6.02 6.06 -14.46
CA LYS A 348 -6.85 5.22 -13.58
C LYS A 348 -6.87 3.79 -14.11
N LYS A 349 -6.34 2.84 -13.32
CA LYS A 349 -6.29 1.42 -13.70
C LYS A 349 -7.68 0.78 -13.72
N ASN A 350 -7.97 -0.05 -14.72
CA ASN A 350 -9.07 -1.00 -14.62
C ASN A 350 -8.67 -2.23 -13.79
N PRO A 351 -9.62 -2.95 -13.17
CA PRO A 351 -9.34 -4.22 -12.52
C PRO A 351 -8.66 -5.21 -13.47
N GLY A 352 -7.43 -5.61 -13.16
CA GLY A 352 -6.62 -6.54 -13.95
C GLY A 352 -5.53 -5.89 -14.81
N GLU A 353 -5.49 -4.56 -14.92
CA GLU A 353 -4.44 -3.84 -15.65
C GLU A 353 -3.25 -3.50 -14.74
N SER A 354 -2.04 -3.67 -15.26
CA SER A 354 -0.79 -3.21 -14.65
C SER A 354 -0.67 -1.68 -14.72
N ALA A 355 0.19 -1.08 -13.88
CA ALA A 355 0.54 0.33 -14.08
C ALA A 355 1.24 0.52 -15.43
N SER A 356 1.12 1.71 -16.01
CA SER A 356 2.02 2.11 -17.09
C SER A 356 3.45 2.11 -16.55
N PRO A 357 4.40 1.42 -17.21
CA PRO A 357 5.76 1.33 -16.74
C PRO A 357 6.47 2.69 -16.81
N ALA A 358 7.35 2.98 -15.85
CA ALA A 358 8.24 4.12 -15.93
C ALA A 358 9.25 3.97 -17.08
N THR A 359 9.37 5.00 -17.91
CA THR A 359 10.31 5.08 -19.04
C THR A 359 11.51 5.92 -18.65
N LEU A 360 12.72 5.38 -18.84
CA LEU A 360 13.97 6.11 -18.60
C LEU A 360 14.12 7.22 -19.65
N LEU A 361 14.32 8.46 -19.19
CA LEU A 361 14.60 9.60 -20.05
C LEU A 361 16.10 9.93 -20.11
N TRP A 362 16.78 9.87 -18.96
CA TRP A 362 18.19 10.25 -18.86
C TRP A 362 18.87 9.62 -17.64
N GLY A 363 20.19 9.38 -17.75
CA GLY A 363 21.03 8.94 -16.65
C GLY A 363 20.94 7.43 -16.36
N ASP A 364 21.15 7.06 -15.10
CA ASP A 364 21.23 5.66 -14.68
C ASP A 364 19.87 4.97 -14.68
N LYS A 365 19.82 3.73 -15.15
CA LYS A 365 18.59 2.91 -15.11
C LYS A 365 18.21 2.51 -13.69
N TYR A 366 19.18 2.32 -12.81
CA TYR A 366 18.97 1.83 -11.45
C TYR A 366 19.77 2.67 -10.47
N ILE A 367 19.30 2.75 -9.23
CA ILE A 367 20.13 3.20 -8.11
C ILE A 367 20.53 2.00 -7.27
N TYR A 368 21.60 2.16 -6.49
CA TYR A 368 22.12 1.11 -5.63
C TYR A 368 22.17 1.56 -4.18
N GLU A 369 21.69 0.72 -3.29
CA GLU A 369 21.76 0.91 -1.85
C GLU A 369 22.52 -0.24 -1.19
N THR A 370 23.11 0.00 -0.02
CA THR A 370 23.77 -1.04 0.77
C THR A 370 23.00 -1.31 2.05
N ILE A 371 22.69 -2.58 2.32
CA ILE A 371 22.07 -3.05 3.56
C ILE A 371 22.88 -4.24 4.07
N LEU A 372 23.35 -4.20 5.32
CA LEU A 372 24.13 -5.28 5.94
C LEU A 372 25.35 -5.71 5.09
N GLY A 373 25.99 -4.73 4.44
CA GLY A 373 27.15 -4.95 3.57
C GLY A 373 26.83 -5.58 2.21
N LEU A 374 25.55 -5.78 1.88
CA LEU A 374 25.11 -6.27 0.57
C LEU A 374 24.60 -5.12 -0.29
N LYS A 375 24.95 -5.13 -1.57
CA LYS A 375 24.56 -4.10 -2.54
C LYS A 375 23.29 -4.50 -3.28
N PHE A 376 22.26 -3.68 -3.20
CA PHE A 376 20.96 -3.92 -3.82
C PHE A 376 20.69 -2.91 -4.94
N ARG A 377 20.39 -3.43 -6.12
CA ARG A 377 19.82 -2.70 -7.24
C ARG A 377 18.37 -2.35 -6.95
N ILE A 378 18.00 -1.10 -7.20
CA ILE A 378 16.64 -0.57 -6.99
C ILE A 378 16.12 0.00 -8.31
N SER A 379 15.07 -0.64 -8.84
CA SER A 379 14.29 -0.16 -9.97
C SER A 379 13.29 0.93 -9.58
N PRO A 380 12.83 1.77 -10.52
CA PRO A 380 11.90 2.88 -10.24
C PRO A 380 10.60 2.44 -9.53
N GLU A 381 10.08 1.27 -9.89
CA GLU A 381 8.80 0.74 -9.38
C GLU A 381 8.97 -0.27 -8.23
N ALA A 382 10.19 -0.76 -8.00
CA ALA A 382 10.46 -1.79 -7.01
C ALA A 382 10.18 -1.30 -5.59
N PHE A 383 9.58 -2.15 -4.77
CA PHE A 383 9.52 -1.90 -3.33
C PHE A 383 10.92 -2.02 -2.73
N PHE A 384 11.24 -1.09 -1.83
CA PHE A 384 12.44 -1.11 -1.00
C PHE A 384 12.10 -0.42 0.31
N GLN A 385 12.71 -0.84 1.42
CA GLN A 385 12.42 -0.24 2.71
C GLN A 385 12.78 1.24 2.70
N ILE A 386 11.88 2.10 3.17
CA ILE A 386 12.01 3.55 2.99
C ILE A 386 13.08 4.19 3.89
N ASN A 387 13.61 3.44 4.84
CA ASN A 387 14.60 3.86 5.83
C ASN A 387 15.68 2.79 5.89
N THR A 388 16.77 3.00 5.15
CA THR A 388 17.84 2.00 5.00
C THR A 388 18.42 1.61 6.37
N LYS A 389 18.72 2.57 7.24
CA LYS A 389 19.35 2.33 8.55
C LYS A 389 18.45 1.58 9.52
N ALA A 390 17.17 1.91 9.58
CA ALA A 390 16.24 1.14 10.40
C ALA A 390 15.92 -0.24 9.78
N ALA A 391 16.00 -0.39 8.45
CA ALA A 391 15.83 -1.68 7.79
C ALA A 391 16.97 -2.66 8.11
N GLU A 392 18.21 -2.19 8.23
CA GLU A 392 19.35 -3.00 8.71
C GLU A 392 19.01 -3.64 10.07
N ILE A 393 18.55 -2.82 11.01
CA ILE A 393 18.14 -3.25 12.36
C ILE A 393 16.94 -4.20 12.30
N LEU A 394 15.96 -3.93 11.44
CA LEU A 394 14.79 -4.80 11.23
C LEU A 394 15.23 -6.19 10.78
N TYR A 395 16.13 -6.27 9.81
CA TYR A 395 16.60 -7.53 9.23
C TYR A 395 17.49 -8.29 10.22
N GLU A 396 18.38 -7.62 10.94
CA GLU A 396 19.14 -8.22 12.04
C GLU A 396 18.22 -8.81 13.11
N SER A 397 17.15 -8.08 13.45
CA SER A 397 16.16 -8.53 14.43
C SER A 397 15.38 -9.76 13.92
N ALA A 398 15.03 -9.79 12.65
CA ALA A 398 14.39 -10.96 12.03
C ALA A 398 15.35 -12.17 12.01
N ILE A 399 16.62 -11.96 11.70
CA ILE A 399 17.67 -13.00 11.72
C ILE A 399 17.84 -13.56 13.13
N GLU A 400 17.92 -12.69 14.15
CA GLU A 400 18.05 -13.10 15.55
C GLU A 400 16.85 -13.93 16.01
N LEU A 401 15.63 -13.49 15.70
CA LEU A 401 14.40 -14.22 16.05
C LEU A 401 14.26 -15.54 15.29
N ALA A 402 14.83 -15.63 14.09
CA ALA A 402 14.80 -16.82 13.25
C ALA A 402 15.81 -17.88 13.66
N GLU A 403 16.89 -17.53 14.37
CA GLU A 403 17.96 -18.46 14.76
C GLU A 403 18.39 -19.39 13.60
N PRO A 404 18.74 -18.85 12.41
CA PRO A 404 19.07 -19.68 11.24
C PRO A 404 20.42 -20.38 11.41
N SER A 405 20.58 -21.49 10.69
CA SER A 405 21.81 -22.27 10.61
C SER A 405 22.16 -22.61 9.16
N GLU A 406 23.38 -23.08 8.91
CA GLU A 406 23.80 -23.55 7.59
C GLU A 406 22.97 -24.74 7.07
N ASN A 407 22.24 -25.44 7.95
CA ASN A 407 21.30 -26.50 7.59
C ASN A 407 19.85 -26.01 7.45
N SER A 408 19.61 -24.70 7.49
CA SER A 408 18.28 -24.12 7.36
C SER A 408 17.93 -23.79 5.91
N THR A 409 16.68 -24.07 5.52
CA THR A 409 16.06 -23.50 4.32
C THR A 409 15.08 -22.41 4.72
N MET A 410 15.29 -21.21 4.20
CA MET A 410 14.37 -20.08 4.40
C MET A 410 13.43 -19.94 3.20
N LEU A 411 12.14 -19.85 3.47
CA LEU A 411 11.12 -19.41 2.52
C LEU A 411 10.89 -17.91 2.70
N ASP A 412 11.30 -17.09 1.74
CA ASP A 412 11.09 -15.64 1.75
C ASP A 412 9.78 -15.31 0.99
N VAL A 413 8.71 -15.05 1.73
CA VAL A 413 7.37 -14.87 1.16
C VAL A 413 7.05 -13.39 1.04
N CYS A 414 6.69 -12.95 -0.17
CA CYS A 414 6.63 -11.53 -0.54
C CYS A 414 8.03 -10.90 -0.56
N CYS A 415 8.99 -11.62 -1.15
CA CYS A 415 10.42 -11.29 -1.08
C CYS A 415 10.81 -9.98 -1.80
N GLY A 416 9.92 -9.38 -2.61
CA GLY A 416 10.24 -8.18 -3.38
C GLY A 416 11.48 -8.39 -4.25
N THR A 417 12.49 -7.53 -4.08
CA THR A 417 13.78 -7.63 -4.78
C THR A 417 14.81 -8.52 -4.04
N GLY A 418 14.33 -9.41 -3.16
CA GLY A 418 15.14 -10.37 -2.42
C GLY A 418 15.91 -9.79 -1.23
N THR A 419 15.57 -8.58 -0.76
CA THR A 419 16.36 -7.88 0.26
C THR A 419 16.52 -8.67 1.55
N ILE A 420 15.42 -9.23 2.07
CA ILE A 420 15.43 -10.00 3.32
C ILE A 420 16.17 -11.32 3.10
N GLY A 421 15.73 -12.15 2.14
CA GLY A 421 16.34 -13.45 1.87
C GLY A 421 17.84 -13.40 1.60
N LEU A 422 18.32 -12.40 0.84
CA LEU A 422 19.75 -12.24 0.59
C LEU A 422 20.53 -11.84 1.84
N CYS A 423 19.95 -11.03 2.75
CA CYS A 423 20.57 -10.75 4.05
C CYS A 423 20.68 -12.00 4.94
N PHE A 424 19.78 -12.97 4.77
CA PHE A 424 19.85 -14.27 5.45
C PHE A 424 20.81 -15.27 4.79
N ALA A 425 21.19 -15.05 3.53
CA ALA A 425 21.86 -16.06 2.71
C ALA A 425 23.17 -16.60 3.32
N LYS A 426 23.94 -15.75 4.01
CA LYS A 426 25.18 -16.16 4.70
C LYS A 426 24.96 -17.01 5.96
N LYS A 427 23.72 -17.09 6.47
CA LYS A 427 23.36 -17.79 7.70
C LYS A 427 22.40 -18.96 7.46
N CYS A 428 22.03 -19.22 6.20
CA CYS A 428 21.13 -20.29 5.78
C CYS A 428 21.82 -21.18 4.75
N GLY A 429 21.46 -22.45 4.71
CA GLY A 429 21.91 -23.35 3.64
C GLY A 429 21.24 -23.05 2.30
N GLN A 430 19.99 -22.59 2.32
CA GLN A 430 19.22 -22.32 1.10
C GLN A 430 18.17 -21.22 1.33
N ILE A 431 18.00 -20.33 0.35
CA ILE A 431 16.97 -19.29 0.32
C ILE A 431 16.03 -19.54 -0.87
N LEU A 432 14.72 -19.56 -0.64
CA LEU A 432 13.70 -19.70 -1.67
C LEU A 432 12.71 -18.54 -1.58
N GLY A 433 12.82 -17.57 -2.50
CA GLY A 433 11.99 -16.37 -2.52
C GLY A 433 10.79 -16.45 -3.46
N LEU A 434 9.66 -15.88 -3.04
CA LEU A 434 8.42 -15.83 -3.81
C LEU A 434 7.88 -14.40 -3.85
N GLU A 435 7.60 -13.90 -5.05
CA GLU A 435 7.06 -12.55 -5.26
C GLU A 435 6.05 -12.54 -6.41
N ILE A 436 4.97 -11.75 -6.27
CA ILE A 436 3.92 -11.67 -7.29
C ILE A 436 4.35 -10.82 -8.49
N VAL A 437 5.25 -9.86 -8.29
CA VAL A 437 5.76 -8.95 -9.32
C VAL A 437 6.99 -9.57 -10.03
N PRO A 438 6.88 -9.95 -11.32
CA PRO A 438 8.00 -10.58 -12.05
C PRO A 438 9.25 -9.70 -12.15
N GLU A 439 9.09 -8.40 -12.29
CA GLU A 439 10.19 -7.44 -12.39
C GLU A 439 11.03 -7.41 -11.09
N ALA A 440 10.38 -7.59 -9.94
CA ALA A 440 11.07 -7.67 -8.66
C ALA A 440 11.89 -8.96 -8.53
N ILE A 441 11.43 -10.07 -9.14
CA ILE A 441 12.22 -11.32 -9.24
C ILE A 441 13.45 -11.14 -10.14
N VAL A 442 13.34 -10.35 -11.21
CA VAL A 442 14.50 -10.01 -12.04
C VAL A 442 15.53 -9.22 -11.23
N ASP A 443 15.08 -8.24 -10.43
CA ASP A 443 15.96 -7.53 -9.49
C ASP A 443 16.55 -8.45 -8.42
N ALA A 444 15.78 -9.39 -7.87
CA ALA A 444 16.25 -10.33 -6.85
C ALA A 444 17.38 -11.24 -7.35
N LYS A 445 17.25 -11.78 -8.56
CA LYS A 445 18.29 -12.60 -9.19
C LYS A 445 19.56 -11.80 -9.46
N GLU A 446 19.42 -10.58 -9.92
CA GLU A 446 20.55 -9.69 -10.20
C GLU A 446 21.23 -9.23 -8.92
N ASN A 447 20.48 -9.02 -7.84
CA ASN A 447 21.02 -8.77 -6.51
C ASN A 447 21.77 -9.98 -5.97
N ALA A 448 21.28 -11.21 -6.19
CA ALA A 448 21.99 -12.42 -5.80
C ALA A 448 23.34 -12.54 -6.52
N ILE A 449 23.35 -12.33 -7.84
CA ILE A 449 24.57 -12.34 -8.67
C ILE A 449 25.54 -11.25 -8.20
N THR A 450 25.06 -10.02 -8.01
CA THR A 450 25.88 -8.87 -7.58
C THR A 450 26.56 -9.09 -6.23
N ASN A 451 25.93 -9.86 -5.35
CA ASN A 451 26.45 -10.17 -4.01
C ASN A 451 27.14 -11.55 -3.93
N GLU A 452 27.34 -12.22 -5.07
CA GLU A 452 27.97 -13.54 -5.14
C GLU A 452 27.23 -14.61 -4.30
N ILE A 453 25.91 -14.47 -4.18
CA ILE A 453 25.04 -15.40 -3.44
C ILE A 453 24.54 -16.48 -4.39
N THR A 454 25.00 -17.72 -4.18
CA THR A 454 24.66 -18.87 -5.06
C THR A 454 23.64 -19.83 -4.45
N ASN A 455 23.29 -19.66 -3.17
CA ASN A 455 22.36 -20.52 -2.44
C ASN A 455 20.92 -19.97 -2.40
N SER A 456 20.55 -19.13 -3.36
CA SER A 456 19.22 -18.50 -3.44
C SER A 456 18.52 -18.72 -4.79
N ASP A 457 17.24 -19.08 -4.76
CA ASP A 457 16.36 -19.15 -5.93
C ASP A 457 15.10 -18.29 -5.73
N PHE A 458 14.61 -17.67 -6.82
CA PHE A 458 13.49 -16.74 -6.80
C PHE A 458 12.41 -17.10 -7.83
N PHE A 459 11.14 -17.11 -7.39
CA PHE A 459 9.98 -17.58 -8.15
C PHE A 459 8.88 -16.52 -8.24
N ALA A 460 8.41 -16.23 -9.46
CA ALA A 460 7.30 -15.32 -9.69
C ALA A 460 5.94 -16.04 -9.52
N GLY A 461 5.07 -15.52 -8.68
CA GLY A 461 3.71 -16.03 -8.51
C GLY A 461 3.08 -15.64 -7.18
N LYS A 462 1.78 -15.90 -7.04
CA LYS A 462 1.05 -15.64 -5.80
C LYS A 462 1.44 -16.64 -4.72
N ALA A 463 1.72 -16.17 -3.51
CA ALA A 463 2.08 -17.02 -2.38
C ALA A 463 1.05 -18.15 -2.14
N GLU A 464 -0.26 -17.89 -2.30
CA GLU A 464 -1.29 -18.92 -2.14
C GLU A 464 -1.26 -20.07 -3.17
N GLU A 465 -0.59 -19.86 -4.31
CA GLU A 465 -0.55 -20.79 -5.44
C GLU A 465 0.79 -21.55 -5.46
N ILE A 466 1.91 -20.85 -5.23
CA ILE A 466 3.25 -21.43 -5.45
C ILE A 466 4.00 -21.86 -4.18
N LEU A 467 3.55 -21.47 -2.98
CA LEU A 467 4.29 -21.73 -1.73
C LEU A 467 4.56 -23.23 -1.49
N GLY A 468 3.59 -24.10 -1.73
CA GLY A 468 3.76 -25.55 -1.58
C GLY A 468 4.79 -26.13 -2.55
N THR A 469 4.71 -25.74 -3.83
CA THR A 469 5.64 -26.19 -4.88
C THR A 469 7.06 -25.69 -4.64
N VAL A 470 7.22 -24.45 -4.18
CA VAL A 470 8.53 -23.91 -3.83
C VAL A 470 9.09 -24.61 -2.59
N CYS A 471 8.29 -24.84 -1.55
CA CYS A 471 8.75 -25.57 -0.37
C CYS A 471 9.21 -27.00 -0.69
N TYR A 472 8.64 -27.66 -1.70
CA TYR A 472 9.11 -28.97 -2.15
C TYR A 472 10.57 -28.98 -2.65
N LYS A 473 11.09 -27.81 -3.09
CA LYS A 473 12.49 -27.64 -3.48
C LYS A 473 13.45 -27.47 -2.29
N ALA A 474 12.92 -27.35 -1.07
CA ALA A 474 13.75 -27.22 0.12
C ALA A 474 14.55 -28.51 0.34
N THR A 475 15.87 -28.42 0.28
CA THR A 475 16.76 -29.59 0.40
C THR A 475 17.10 -29.92 1.85
N ASN A 476 17.02 -28.94 2.75
CA ASN A 476 17.37 -29.15 4.15
C ASN A 476 16.15 -29.55 5.02
N GLU A 477 16.40 -30.16 6.16
CA GLU A 477 15.36 -30.59 7.12
C GLU A 477 14.78 -29.41 7.89
N ASP A 478 15.62 -28.49 8.35
CA ASP A 478 15.20 -27.30 9.08
C ASP A 478 14.62 -26.27 8.11
N VAL A 479 13.29 -26.07 8.12
CA VAL A 479 12.62 -25.13 7.22
C VAL A 479 11.82 -24.12 7.99
N PHE A 480 12.02 -22.85 7.65
CA PHE A 480 11.28 -21.74 8.21
C PHE A 480 10.83 -20.77 7.13
N ALA A 481 9.83 -19.96 7.45
CA ALA A 481 9.36 -18.91 6.58
C ALA A 481 9.58 -17.53 7.20
N VAL A 482 9.93 -16.55 6.38
CA VAL A 482 9.84 -15.12 6.71
C VAL A 482 8.77 -14.53 5.81
N VAL A 483 7.85 -13.77 6.38
CA VAL A 483 6.79 -13.07 5.63
C VAL A 483 6.88 -11.57 5.91
N ASP A 484 6.99 -10.77 4.85
CA ASP A 484 6.90 -9.30 4.90
C ASP A 484 5.80 -8.81 3.95
N PRO A 485 4.51 -9.01 4.32
CA PRO A 485 3.39 -8.71 3.44
C PRO A 485 3.07 -7.20 3.41
N PRO A 486 2.25 -6.75 2.44
CA PRO A 486 1.71 -5.40 2.44
C PRO A 486 0.85 -5.12 3.70
N ARG A 487 0.52 -3.85 3.95
CA ARG A 487 -0.27 -3.37 5.12
C ARG A 487 -1.53 -4.17 5.46
N ALA A 488 -2.19 -4.80 4.47
CA ALA A 488 -3.39 -5.61 4.69
C ALA A 488 -3.11 -7.00 5.28
N GLY A 489 -1.83 -7.39 5.37
CA GLY A 489 -1.38 -8.73 5.71
C GLY A 489 -1.46 -9.71 4.53
N LEU A 490 -1.20 -10.99 4.83
CA LEU A 490 -1.28 -12.07 3.86
C LEU A 490 -2.73 -12.43 3.51
N HIS A 491 -2.94 -12.80 2.25
CA HIS A 491 -4.20 -13.37 1.81
C HIS A 491 -4.50 -14.67 2.58
N GLN A 492 -5.79 -14.93 2.89
CA GLN A 492 -6.18 -16.06 3.73
C GLN A 492 -5.67 -17.41 3.21
N LYS A 493 -5.63 -17.58 1.89
CA LYS A 493 -5.14 -18.81 1.28
C LYS A 493 -3.63 -19.01 1.52
N ALA A 494 -2.83 -17.95 1.59
CA ALA A 494 -1.41 -18.04 1.90
C ALA A 494 -1.20 -18.48 3.37
N ILE A 495 -1.97 -17.94 4.32
CA ILE A 495 -1.98 -18.41 5.72
C ILE A 495 -2.34 -19.91 5.80
N LEU A 496 -3.35 -20.33 5.04
CA LEU A 496 -3.73 -21.74 4.97
C LEU A 496 -2.58 -22.62 4.42
N GLN A 497 -1.85 -22.16 3.41
CA GLN A 497 -0.70 -22.90 2.87
C GLN A 497 0.43 -23.00 3.90
N LEU A 498 0.80 -21.89 4.56
CA LEU A 498 1.81 -21.89 5.63
C LEU A 498 1.46 -22.92 6.72
N ARG A 499 0.20 -22.99 7.13
CA ARG A 499 -0.26 -23.98 8.12
C ARG A 499 -0.19 -25.42 7.63
N LYS A 500 -0.54 -25.68 6.37
CA LYS A 500 -0.56 -27.03 5.77
C LYS A 500 0.83 -27.62 5.53
N ILE A 501 1.84 -26.78 5.36
CA ILE A 501 3.21 -27.24 5.10
C ILE A 501 3.85 -27.60 6.44
N ASN A 502 3.72 -28.86 6.84
CA ASN A 502 4.25 -29.37 8.12
C ASN A 502 5.77 -29.23 8.26
N LYS A 503 6.50 -29.13 7.13
CA LYS A 503 7.94 -28.91 7.12
C LYS A 503 8.35 -27.56 7.74
N ILE A 504 7.47 -26.55 7.70
CA ILE A 504 7.74 -25.23 8.29
C ILE A 504 7.59 -25.33 9.82
N ASN A 505 8.70 -25.27 10.54
CA ASN A 505 8.74 -25.40 12.00
C ASN A 505 8.61 -24.05 12.72
N ARG A 506 9.03 -22.96 12.08
CA ARG A 506 8.95 -21.59 12.58
C ARG A 506 8.60 -20.60 11.48
N LEU A 507 7.99 -19.49 11.87
CA LEU A 507 7.52 -18.43 10.99
C LEU A 507 7.86 -17.08 11.60
N ILE A 508 8.66 -16.28 10.91
CA ILE A 508 8.90 -14.89 11.25
C ILE A 508 7.93 -14.03 10.46
N TYR A 509 7.11 -13.26 11.17
CA TYR A 509 6.16 -12.35 10.55
C TYR A 509 6.58 -10.91 10.83
N ILE A 510 6.88 -10.16 9.77
CA ILE A 510 7.17 -8.73 9.80
C ILE A 510 5.90 -7.97 9.42
N SER A 511 5.51 -6.95 10.19
CA SER A 511 4.28 -6.21 9.94
C SER A 511 4.38 -4.73 10.23
N CYS A 512 4.20 -3.94 9.18
CA CYS A 512 4.13 -2.47 9.25
C CYS A 512 2.83 -1.94 9.86
N ASN A 513 1.79 -2.80 9.96
CA ASN A 513 0.54 -2.49 10.62
C ASN A 513 0.00 -3.72 11.37
N PRO A 514 0.45 -3.94 12.61
CA PRO A 514 0.08 -5.11 13.40
C PRO A 514 -1.42 -5.21 13.68
N ASN A 515 -2.10 -4.08 13.81
CA ASN A 515 -3.55 -4.03 13.99
C ASN A 515 -4.31 -4.62 12.79
N LEU A 516 -3.90 -4.28 11.56
CA LEU A 516 -4.49 -4.85 10.34
C LEU A 516 -4.12 -6.31 10.14
N ALA A 517 -2.89 -6.71 10.50
CA ALA A 517 -2.41 -8.08 10.43
C ALA A 517 -2.94 -9.00 11.56
N SER A 518 -3.62 -8.46 12.58
CA SER A 518 -4.11 -9.20 13.75
C SER A 518 -4.92 -10.46 13.40
N LYS A 519 -5.72 -10.40 12.33
CA LYS A 519 -6.46 -11.57 11.83
C LYS A 519 -5.52 -12.66 11.34
N ASN A 520 -4.42 -12.33 10.65
CA ASN A 520 -3.44 -13.32 10.22
C ASN A 520 -2.77 -13.97 11.43
N PHE A 521 -2.35 -13.19 12.43
CA PHE A 521 -1.76 -13.71 13.66
C PHE A 521 -2.69 -14.70 14.37
N LEU A 522 -3.97 -14.33 14.50
CA LEU A 522 -4.98 -15.20 15.09
C LEU A 522 -5.19 -16.46 14.24
N ASP A 523 -5.36 -16.32 12.93
CA ASP A 523 -5.58 -17.47 12.04
C ASP A 523 -4.35 -18.39 11.93
N LEU A 524 -3.15 -17.97 12.32
CA LEU A 524 -2.01 -18.86 12.48
C LEU A 524 -2.15 -19.77 13.71
N GLY A 525 -2.69 -19.25 14.82
CA GLY A 525 -2.80 -19.98 16.10
C GLY A 525 -4.14 -20.66 16.40
N ARG A 526 -5.15 -20.49 15.54
CA ARG A 526 -6.45 -21.18 15.69
C ARG A 526 -6.35 -22.70 15.55
N PRO A 527 -7.22 -23.49 16.19
CA PRO A 527 -7.21 -24.94 16.03
C PRO A 527 -7.61 -25.35 14.60
N MET A 528 -7.26 -26.58 14.23
CA MET A 528 -7.62 -27.14 12.93
C MET A 528 -9.15 -27.20 12.76
N SER A 529 -9.63 -26.82 11.59
CA SER A 529 -11.04 -26.90 11.23
C SER A 529 -11.22 -27.19 9.73
N LYS A 530 -12.47 -27.44 9.30
CA LYS A 530 -12.78 -27.67 7.87
C LYS A 530 -12.35 -26.52 6.95
N THR A 531 -12.30 -25.29 7.46
CA THR A 531 -11.95 -24.09 6.68
C THR A 531 -10.54 -23.57 6.94
N LEU A 532 -9.87 -24.09 7.98
CA LEU A 532 -8.53 -23.70 8.39
C LEU A 532 -7.76 -24.96 8.78
N GLN A 533 -7.15 -25.59 7.79
CA GLN A 533 -6.42 -26.85 7.90
C GLN A 533 -4.96 -26.63 8.27
N GLY A 534 -4.29 -27.69 8.73
CA GLY A 534 -2.89 -27.69 9.13
C GLY A 534 -2.69 -27.27 10.58
N GLU A 535 -1.54 -27.64 11.13
CA GLU A 535 -1.19 -27.41 12.53
C GLU A 535 -1.13 -25.90 12.85
N CYS A 536 -1.37 -25.56 14.11
CA CYS A 536 -1.32 -24.17 14.55
C CYS A 536 0.11 -23.74 14.91
N PHE A 537 0.33 -22.43 14.87
CA PHE A 537 1.53 -21.78 15.35
C PHE A 537 1.23 -20.92 16.58
N VAL A 538 2.20 -20.77 17.46
CA VAL A 538 2.10 -19.91 18.64
C VAL A 538 3.21 -18.88 18.68
N PRO A 539 2.94 -17.63 19.11
CA PRO A 539 3.98 -16.61 19.21
C PRO A 539 4.93 -16.97 20.36
N VAL A 540 6.23 -16.92 20.13
CA VAL A 540 7.25 -17.26 21.16
C VAL A 540 8.14 -16.08 21.53
N LYS A 541 8.38 -15.17 20.60
CA LYS A 541 9.18 -13.96 20.81
C LYS A 541 8.76 -12.87 19.83
N ALA A 542 8.81 -11.62 20.25
CA ALA A 542 8.52 -10.47 19.40
C ALA A 542 9.48 -9.31 19.67
N VAL A 543 9.64 -8.43 18.68
CA VAL A 543 10.41 -7.19 18.80
C VAL A 543 9.78 -6.09 17.95
N ALA A 544 9.71 -4.89 18.52
CA ALA A 544 9.29 -3.69 17.81
C ALA A 544 10.51 -3.00 17.20
N VAL A 545 10.38 -2.49 15.98
CA VAL A 545 11.44 -1.73 15.30
C VAL A 545 10.88 -0.41 14.80
N ASP A 546 11.49 0.70 15.23
CA ASP A 546 11.11 2.02 14.75
C ASP A 546 11.70 2.29 13.35
N LEU A 547 10.96 1.87 12.33
CA LEU A 547 11.27 2.16 10.93
C LEU A 547 10.84 3.58 10.51
N PHE A 548 9.92 4.20 11.26
CA PHE A 548 9.26 5.47 10.91
C PHE A 548 9.31 6.50 12.06
N PRO A 549 10.48 7.06 12.37
CA PRO A 549 10.62 8.13 13.35
C PRO A 549 9.67 9.30 13.10
N HIS A 550 9.25 9.98 14.17
CA HIS A 550 8.26 11.07 14.16
C HIS A 550 6.84 10.69 13.72
N THR A 551 6.61 9.43 13.35
CA THR A 551 5.27 8.90 13.03
C THR A 551 4.75 7.98 14.13
N LYS A 552 3.48 7.60 14.08
CA LYS A 552 2.90 6.58 14.97
C LYS A 552 3.17 5.15 14.51
N HIS A 553 3.76 4.95 13.33
CA HIS A 553 4.00 3.63 12.77
C HIS A 553 5.23 2.98 13.45
N CYS A 554 5.14 1.67 13.65
CA CYS A 554 6.21 0.86 14.19
C CYS A 554 6.10 -0.53 13.54
N GLU A 555 7.22 -1.08 13.10
CA GLU A 555 7.27 -2.45 12.60
C GLU A 555 7.23 -3.43 13.76
N LEU A 556 6.50 -4.53 13.60
CA LEU A 556 6.51 -5.64 14.54
C LEU A 556 7.04 -6.89 13.87
N VAL A 557 8.09 -7.47 14.45
CA VAL A 557 8.60 -8.79 14.09
C VAL A 557 8.13 -9.78 15.16
N ILE A 558 7.40 -10.81 14.75
CA ILE A 558 6.95 -11.89 15.65
C ILE A 558 7.50 -13.22 15.15
N CYS A 559 8.19 -13.94 16.04
CA CYS A 559 8.54 -15.33 15.83
C CYS A 559 7.41 -16.23 16.32
N PHE A 560 6.89 -17.04 15.41
CA PHE A 560 5.92 -18.07 15.69
C PHE A 560 6.59 -19.45 15.56
N LYS A 561 6.28 -20.38 16.47
CA LYS A 561 6.71 -21.78 16.40
C LYS A 561 5.51 -22.72 16.36
N ARG A 562 5.68 -23.88 15.74
CA ARG A 562 4.67 -24.95 15.69
C ARG A 562 4.28 -25.39 17.10
N TRP A 563 2.97 -25.48 17.37
CA TRP A 563 2.47 -25.83 18.69
C TRP A 563 2.84 -27.26 19.10
N ASP A 564 2.74 -28.21 18.18
CA ASP A 564 3.08 -29.61 18.38
C ASP A 564 4.55 -29.81 18.77
N LEU A 565 5.48 -29.03 18.23
CA LEU A 565 6.89 -29.05 18.62
C LEU A 565 7.13 -28.52 20.05
N ILE A 566 6.36 -27.51 20.46
CA ILE A 566 6.46 -26.96 21.82
C ILE A 566 5.81 -27.90 22.84
N ASN A 567 4.65 -28.45 22.50
CA ASN A 567 3.85 -29.27 23.41
C ASN A 567 4.48 -30.64 23.69
N THR A 568 5.25 -31.19 22.75
CA THR A 568 5.97 -32.47 22.91
C THR A 568 7.31 -32.34 23.65
N GLY A 569 7.77 -31.12 23.94
CA GLY A 569 9.07 -30.89 24.58
C GLY A 569 10.27 -31.09 23.64
N GLU A 570 10.04 -31.23 22.33
CA GLU A 570 11.08 -31.29 21.30
C GLU A 570 11.62 -29.88 20.97
N THR A 571 12.18 -29.19 21.95
CA THR A 571 13.19 -28.15 21.69
C THR A 571 14.55 -28.82 21.76
N LYS A 572 15.07 -29.25 20.60
CA LYS A 572 16.48 -29.60 20.43
C LYS A 572 17.35 -28.36 20.44
#